data_AF-A0A9N9XQR3-F1
#
_entry.id   AF-A0A9N9XQR3-F1
#
_cell.length_a   1.000
_cell.length_b   1.000
_cell.length_c   1.000
_cell.angle_alpha   90.00
_cell.angle_beta   90.00
_cell.angle_gamma   90.00
#
_symmetry.space_group_name_H-M   'P 1'
#
loop_
_entity.id
_entity.type
_entity.pdbx_description
1 polymer ?
#
loop_
_entity_poly.entity_id
_entity_poly.type
_entity_poly.pdbx_seq_one_letter_code
_entity_poly.pdbx_strand_id
1 'polypeptide(L)'
;MVSLWFSICMAFRSSHGDQPISTNIIQRFESSGHNQTQESSAKALKKVFLSNRSITCNDGSQAGFYLRRSHSSTKWIIFLEGGWYCYDAHSCRNRWLKQRHYMTSSKWPETRDVGGILSPNPKENPFWFNANHVFIPYCTSDSWSGTKPPSPRDMFSFMGSFVIRQVIRDVIPLGLENSTDLLLTGSSAGGTGVMLNLDYVKELLHDELELTQINVRGVTDSGWFLDRTPYAPTTKPAVEAIRKGMEMWRGKVPRRCREEYSNEPWRCYFGYRLYPTLKSELFVVQWLFDEAQMDVDNVGAPVTKQQWDYIHKMGDSLRHSFENVSAVFAPSCISHSMLTKRDWQTVKIDDVSVGEAIHCWELKTARRRSKRLKNGAKRKRNYSFNGDGVAKAKRKRRNRKIQKNKIRPRKHKVSRSVHQKPRRSRKRRCVHRRLERCSWPQCNHSCPRLHNPFTGEEMDFIELLKSFGLDMNSVADALGIDLQTLNNMDHADLLNLLTQQTS
;
A
#
# COMPACT_ATOMS: atom_id res chain seq x y z
N MET A 1 60.06 -3.30 36.90
CA MET A 1 58.84 -3.98 36.42
C MET A 1 57.71 -3.65 37.38
N VAL A 2 56.76 -2.85 36.88
CA VAL A 2 55.38 -2.62 37.35
C VAL A 2 55.16 -2.30 38.84
N SER A 3 55.30 -1.02 39.19
CA SER A 3 54.37 -0.28 40.07
C SER A 3 54.85 1.15 40.25
N LEU A 4 54.10 2.11 39.71
CA LEU A 4 53.85 3.48 40.20
C LEU A 4 53.29 4.25 39.00
N TRP A 5 52.05 4.74 39.08
CA TRP A 5 51.54 6.00 38.54
C TRP A 5 50.04 6.03 38.87
N PHE A 6 49.76 6.27 40.14
CA PHE A 6 48.48 6.79 40.63
C PHE A 6 48.45 8.30 40.34
N SER A 7 47.25 8.83 40.09
CA SER A 7 46.87 10.25 39.98
C SER A 7 47.05 10.91 38.60
N ILE A 8 45.95 10.94 37.83
CA ILE A 8 45.25 12.14 37.30
C ILE A 8 43.99 11.63 36.58
N CYS A 9 42.85 11.69 37.28
CA CYS A 9 41.51 11.54 36.69
C CYS A 9 40.56 12.51 37.37
N MET A 10 40.88 13.81 37.25
CA MET A 10 39.93 14.91 37.33
C MET A 10 40.45 16.03 36.42
N ALA A 11 39.52 16.68 35.73
CA ALA A 11 39.69 17.82 34.82
C ALA A 11 40.19 17.49 33.40
N PHE A 12 39.25 17.15 32.51
CA PHE A 12 38.91 18.02 31.36
C PHE A 12 37.50 17.65 30.87
N ARG A 13 36.51 18.39 31.38
CA ARG A 13 35.23 18.59 30.71
C ARG A 13 35.50 19.53 29.52
N SER A 14 35.26 19.08 28.29
CA SER A 14 34.93 19.99 27.19
C SER A 14 33.85 19.37 26.31
N SER A 15 32.63 19.82 26.59
CA SER A 15 31.48 20.02 25.71
C SER A 15 31.68 19.73 24.21
N HIS A 16 31.15 18.61 23.73
CA HIS A 16 30.41 18.56 22.46
C HIS A 16 29.01 18.05 22.77
N GLY A 17 28.11 19.01 23.00
CA GLY A 17 26.72 18.74 23.30
C GLY A 17 25.98 18.20 22.10
N ASP A 18 25.33 17.05 22.28
CA ASP A 18 24.11 16.71 21.56
C ASP A 18 23.07 17.79 21.89
N GLN A 19 22.92 18.75 20.98
CA GLN A 19 21.86 19.74 21.05
C GLN A 19 20.54 19.06 20.65
N PRO A 20 19.51 19.04 21.53
CA PRO A 20 18.16 18.72 21.10
C PRO A 20 17.69 19.79 20.12
N ILE A 21 16.96 19.39 19.09
CA ILE A 21 16.60 20.22 17.94
C ILE A 21 15.90 21.51 18.39
N SER A 22 16.61 22.63 18.31
CA SER A 22 16.06 23.96 18.12
C SER A 22 16.48 24.42 16.73
N THR A 23 15.56 24.42 15.76
CA THR A 23 15.66 25.27 14.56
C THR A 23 14.30 25.39 13.85
N ASN A 24 13.52 26.39 14.29
CA ASN A 24 12.62 27.28 13.53
C ASN A 24 11.50 26.75 12.59
N ILE A 25 11.40 25.46 12.26
CA ILE A 25 10.24 24.88 11.54
C ILE A 25 9.37 24.03 12.47
N ILE A 26 9.98 23.35 13.44
CA ILE A 26 9.29 22.46 14.40
C ILE A 26 8.41 23.26 15.38
N GLN A 27 8.86 24.43 15.84
CA GLN A 27 8.06 25.35 16.68
C GLN A 27 6.88 26.02 15.95
N ARG A 28 6.89 26.06 14.61
CA ARG A 28 5.77 26.62 13.83
C ARG A 28 4.55 25.71 13.77
N PHE A 29 4.70 24.42 14.09
CA PHE A 29 3.56 23.51 14.19
C PHE A 29 2.77 23.68 15.50
N GLU A 30 3.40 24.22 16.56
CA GLU A 30 2.77 24.39 17.89
C GLU A 30 2.03 25.73 18.05
N SER A 31 2.34 26.75 17.24
CA SER A 31 1.96 28.15 17.51
C SER A 31 0.84 28.75 16.63
N SER A 32 0.19 27.98 15.75
CA SER A 32 -0.84 28.51 14.85
C SER A 32 -2.26 28.37 15.42
N GLY A 33 -2.58 29.17 16.43
CA GLY A 33 -3.94 29.45 16.88
C GLY A 33 -4.52 30.69 16.18
N HIS A 34 -5.69 30.52 15.57
CA HIS A 34 -6.63 31.54 15.05
C HIS A 34 -6.10 32.62 14.09
N ASN A 35 -6.37 32.45 12.78
CA ASN A 35 -6.90 33.53 11.92
C ASN A 35 -7.64 32.97 10.69
N GLN A 36 -8.79 33.59 10.35
CA GLN A 36 -9.86 33.08 9.48
C GLN A 36 -9.56 32.99 7.96
N THR A 37 -8.29 33.07 7.54
CA THR A 37 -7.84 32.77 6.17
C THR A 37 -7.09 31.43 6.05
N GLN A 38 -7.01 30.65 7.14
CA GLN A 38 -6.22 29.41 7.27
C GLN A 38 -6.91 28.08 6.90
N GLU A 39 -8.14 28.07 6.40
CA GLU A 39 -8.88 26.80 6.31
C GLU A 39 -8.42 25.86 5.17
N SER A 40 -7.84 26.41 4.10
CA SER A 40 -7.23 25.62 3.01
C SER A 40 -5.79 25.17 3.35
N SER A 41 -5.03 26.05 4.01
CA SER A 41 -3.65 25.80 4.48
C SER A 41 -3.58 24.73 5.58
N ALA A 42 -4.59 24.66 6.45
CA ALA A 42 -4.66 23.68 7.53
C ALA A 42 -4.90 22.24 7.03
N LYS A 43 -5.38 22.07 5.78
CA LYS A 43 -5.75 20.76 5.22
C LYS A 43 -4.67 20.13 4.34
N ALA A 44 -3.70 20.90 3.85
CA ALA A 44 -2.63 20.38 2.98
C ALA A 44 -1.52 19.66 3.79
N LEU A 45 -0.79 18.75 3.13
CA LEU A 45 0.44 18.18 3.69
C LEU A 45 1.56 19.21 3.60
N LYS A 46 2.35 19.39 4.66
CA LYS A 46 3.43 20.38 4.75
C LYS A 46 4.80 19.74 4.57
N LYS A 47 5.68 20.35 3.77
CA LYS A 47 7.03 19.85 3.47
C LYS A 47 7.92 19.83 4.71
N VAL A 48 8.69 18.76 4.88
CA VAL A 48 9.70 18.55 5.92
C VAL A 48 10.92 17.90 5.28
N PHE A 49 12.08 18.53 5.39
CA PHE A 49 13.34 17.92 4.96
C PHE A 49 13.84 16.92 6.01
N LEU A 50 14.56 15.88 5.57
CA LEU A 50 15.11 14.88 6.48
C LEU A 50 16.10 15.48 7.47
N SER A 51 16.10 15.00 8.72
CA SER A 51 17.05 15.47 9.73
C SER A 51 18.51 15.20 9.33
N ASN A 52 18.77 14.04 8.72
CA ASN A 52 20.07 13.68 8.17
C ASN A 52 20.25 14.19 6.74
N ARG A 53 21.00 15.29 6.60
CA ARG A 53 21.28 15.94 5.30
C ARG A 53 22.10 15.10 4.32
N SER A 54 22.78 14.06 4.80
CA SER A 54 23.54 13.14 3.92
C SER A 54 22.66 12.21 3.10
N ILE A 55 21.37 12.11 3.43
CA ILE A 55 20.38 11.34 2.67
C ILE A 55 19.75 12.24 1.61
N THR A 56 20.09 11.99 0.34
CA THR A 56 19.79 12.90 -0.76
C THR A 56 18.93 12.27 -1.84
N CYS A 57 18.31 13.13 -2.64
CA CYS A 57 17.79 12.81 -3.96
C CYS A 57 18.93 12.54 -4.95
N ASN A 58 18.61 12.07 -6.15
CA ASN A 58 19.61 11.69 -7.16
C ASN A 58 20.66 12.77 -7.42
N ASP A 59 20.27 14.05 -7.48
CA ASP A 59 21.17 15.19 -7.75
C ASP A 59 21.93 15.74 -6.53
N GLY A 60 21.82 15.08 -5.37
CA GLY A 60 22.45 15.52 -4.13
C GLY A 60 21.63 16.53 -3.33
N SER A 61 20.48 17.00 -3.82
CA SER A 61 19.57 17.82 -3.01
C SER A 61 19.00 17.03 -1.84
N GLN A 62 18.74 17.71 -0.72
CA GLN A 62 18.26 17.06 0.51
C GLN A 62 16.89 16.42 0.28
N ALA A 63 16.75 15.13 0.58
CA ALA A 63 15.45 14.46 0.51
C ALA A 63 14.53 14.91 1.67
N GLY A 64 13.25 14.54 1.58
CA GLY A 64 12.25 14.94 2.56
C GLY A 64 10.91 14.24 2.33
N PHE A 65 9.90 14.69 3.07
CA PHE A 65 8.54 14.18 3.03
C PHE A 65 7.55 15.33 3.26
N TYR A 66 6.27 15.06 3.08
CA TYR A 66 5.19 15.97 3.46
C TYR A 66 4.37 15.32 4.57
N LEU A 67 3.98 16.09 5.58
CA LEU A 67 3.25 15.62 6.76
C LEU A 67 1.97 16.43 6.98
N ARG A 68 0.89 15.73 7.30
CA ARG A 68 -0.29 16.29 7.94
C ARG A 68 -0.59 15.51 9.20
N ARG A 69 -0.41 16.16 10.35
CA ARG A 69 -0.63 15.56 11.67
C ARG A 69 -2.11 15.65 12.07
N SER A 70 -2.59 14.59 12.70
CA SER A 70 -3.89 14.49 13.34
C SER A 70 -3.70 14.04 14.80
N HIS A 71 -3.74 14.98 15.74
CA HIS A 71 -3.47 14.73 17.16
C HIS A 71 -4.47 13.76 17.81
N SER A 72 -5.67 13.60 17.24
CA SER A 72 -6.69 12.68 17.73
C SER A 72 -6.53 11.24 17.21
N SER A 73 -5.56 10.99 16.32
CA SER A 73 -5.37 9.69 15.68
C SER A 73 -4.03 9.04 16.03
N THR A 74 -4.11 7.76 16.39
CA THR A 74 -2.96 6.86 16.59
C THR A 74 -2.62 6.06 15.33
N LYS A 75 -3.25 6.35 14.19
CA LYS A 75 -2.99 5.69 12.92
C LYS A 75 -2.10 6.54 12.03
N TRP A 76 -1.16 5.89 11.36
CA TRP A 76 -0.26 6.51 10.40
C TRP A 76 -0.38 5.85 9.03
N ILE A 77 -0.50 6.66 7.99
CA ILE A 77 -0.40 6.24 6.60
C ILE A 77 0.81 6.94 6.00
N ILE A 78 1.77 6.13 5.57
CA ILE A 78 2.97 6.59 4.88
C ILE A 78 2.87 6.12 3.44
N PHE A 79 2.91 7.06 2.50
CA PHE A 79 2.75 6.78 1.09
C PHE A 79 4.05 7.02 0.32
N LEU A 80 4.46 6.03 -0.47
CA LEU A 80 5.61 6.08 -1.37
C LEU A 80 5.13 6.43 -2.78
N GLU A 81 5.58 7.57 -3.29
CA GLU A 81 5.35 7.95 -4.68
C GLU A 81 6.04 6.97 -5.64
N GLY A 82 5.44 6.78 -6.81
CA GLY A 82 6.00 5.99 -7.90
C GLY A 82 6.57 6.87 -9.02
N GLY A 83 6.71 6.29 -10.21
CA GLY A 83 7.15 7.02 -11.41
C GLY A 83 8.39 6.43 -12.06
N TRP A 84 8.37 5.14 -12.37
CA TRP A 84 9.46 4.43 -13.07
C TRP A 84 10.81 4.49 -12.34
N TYR A 85 11.91 4.25 -13.05
CA TYR A 85 13.28 4.22 -12.54
C TYR A 85 14.26 4.43 -13.70
N CYS A 86 15.54 4.60 -13.40
CA CYS A 86 16.61 4.60 -14.41
C CYS A 86 17.73 3.66 -13.97
N TYR A 87 18.32 2.90 -14.88
CA TYR A 87 19.11 1.71 -14.55
C TYR A 87 20.50 1.68 -15.21
N ASP A 88 20.83 2.70 -16.00
CA ASP A 88 22.15 2.93 -16.57
C ASP A 88 22.40 4.44 -16.75
N ALA A 89 23.64 4.82 -17.08
CA ALA A 89 24.01 6.23 -17.22
C ALA A 89 23.17 6.95 -18.29
N HIS A 90 22.83 6.26 -19.38
CA HIS A 90 22.04 6.80 -20.48
C HIS A 90 20.59 7.06 -20.08
N SER A 91 19.91 6.07 -19.49
CA SER A 91 18.55 6.19 -18.99
C SER A 91 18.43 7.24 -17.89
N CYS A 92 19.40 7.34 -16.97
CA CYS A 92 19.38 8.36 -15.92
C CYS A 92 19.61 9.78 -16.48
N ARG A 93 20.52 9.95 -17.45
CA ARG A 93 20.68 11.25 -18.13
C ARG A 93 19.42 11.66 -18.88
N ASN A 94 18.77 10.72 -19.58
CA ASN A 94 17.50 10.99 -20.25
C ASN A 94 16.40 11.37 -19.25
N ARG A 95 16.31 10.66 -18.13
CA ARG A 95 15.37 10.95 -17.06
C ARG A 95 15.62 12.33 -16.44
N TRP A 96 16.88 12.71 -16.25
CA TRP A 96 17.24 14.04 -15.77
C TRP A 96 16.76 15.15 -16.69
N LEU A 97 16.88 14.96 -18.01
CA LEU A 97 16.46 15.93 -19.01
C LEU A 97 14.93 16.03 -19.13
N LYS A 98 14.22 14.88 -19.10
CA LYS A 98 12.79 14.81 -19.39
C LYS A 98 11.88 14.83 -18.14
N GLN A 99 12.39 14.37 -17.01
CA GLN A 99 11.61 14.04 -15.81
C GLN A 99 12.35 14.46 -14.52
N ARG A 100 13.01 15.63 -14.55
CA ARG A 100 13.86 16.12 -13.46
C ARG A 100 13.20 16.14 -12.08
N HIS A 101 11.88 16.35 -12.02
CA HIS A 101 11.12 16.39 -10.76
C HIS A 101 11.16 15.09 -9.96
N TYR A 102 11.46 13.94 -10.59
CA TYR A 102 11.69 12.67 -9.90
C TYR A 102 13.17 12.42 -9.52
N MET A 103 14.03 13.45 -9.61
CA MET A 103 15.47 13.32 -9.37
C MET A 103 16.04 14.45 -8.49
N THR A 104 15.20 15.39 -8.04
CA THR A 104 15.60 16.55 -7.24
C THR A 104 14.47 16.98 -6.30
N SER A 105 14.82 17.54 -5.14
CA SER A 105 13.88 18.22 -4.25
C SER A 105 13.85 19.74 -4.44
N SER A 106 14.71 20.29 -5.30
CA SER A 106 14.91 21.74 -5.48
C SER A 106 13.64 22.54 -5.82
N LYS A 107 12.66 21.91 -6.47
CA LYS A 107 11.39 22.53 -6.89
C LYS A 107 10.17 22.01 -6.13
N TRP A 108 10.37 21.34 -4.99
CA TRP A 108 9.26 20.84 -4.19
C TRP A 108 8.48 22.00 -3.54
N PRO A 109 7.15 22.08 -3.73
CA PRO A 109 6.34 23.13 -3.09
C PRO A 109 6.36 23.02 -1.56
N GLU A 110 6.00 24.09 -0.85
CA GLU A 110 5.93 24.07 0.62
C GLU A 110 4.78 23.21 1.15
N THR A 111 3.71 23.07 0.35
CA THR A 111 2.58 22.21 0.67
C THR A 111 2.18 21.36 -0.53
N ARG A 112 1.55 20.22 -0.27
CA ARG A 112 1.06 19.30 -1.29
C ARG A 112 -0.34 18.81 -0.90
N ASP A 113 -1.26 18.86 -1.84
CA ASP A 113 -2.56 18.20 -1.72
C ASP A 113 -2.49 16.86 -2.45
N VAL A 114 -2.92 15.79 -1.77
CA VAL A 114 -2.92 14.43 -2.31
C VAL A 114 -4.28 13.81 -1.99
N GLY A 115 -4.91 13.26 -3.03
CA GLY A 115 -6.22 12.64 -2.92
C GLY A 115 -6.19 11.22 -2.35
N GLY A 116 -7.30 10.54 -2.56
CA GLY A 116 -7.51 9.15 -2.23
C GLY A 116 -7.26 8.84 -0.76
N ILE A 117 -6.41 7.85 -0.48
CA ILE A 117 -6.08 7.37 0.86
C ILE A 117 -5.39 8.44 1.74
N LEU A 118 -4.85 9.51 1.14
CA LEU A 118 -4.26 10.65 1.85
C LEU A 118 -5.18 11.87 1.90
N SER A 119 -6.41 11.80 1.39
CA SER A 119 -7.36 12.92 1.45
C SER A 119 -7.85 13.13 2.89
N PRO A 120 -7.97 14.39 3.37
CA PRO A 120 -8.61 14.71 4.66
C PRO A 120 -10.14 14.75 4.54
N ASN A 121 -10.69 14.58 3.34
CA ASN A 121 -12.11 14.65 3.10
C ASN A 121 -12.77 13.29 3.40
N PRO A 122 -13.69 13.18 4.38
CA PRO A 122 -14.33 11.91 4.70
C PRO A 122 -15.22 11.35 3.58
N LYS A 123 -15.66 12.18 2.62
CA LYS A 123 -16.40 11.69 1.44
C LYS A 123 -15.48 10.94 0.47
N GLU A 124 -14.22 11.36 0.37
CA GLU A 124 -13.20 10.76 -0.50
C GLU A 124 -12.46 9.63 0.22
N ASN A 125 -12.15 9.81 1.50
CA ASN A 125 -11.41 8.89 2.34
C ASN A 125 -12.21 8.48 3.59
N PRO A 126 -13.24 7.64 3.44
CA PRO A 126 -14.19 7.36 4.52
C PRO A 126 -13.59 6.71 5.77
N PHE A 127 -12.46 6.02 5.64
CA PHE A 127 -11.88 5.21 6.72
C PHE A 127 -10.62 5.80 7.35
N TRP A 128 -9.88 6.64 6.62
CA TRP A 128 -8.58 7.16 7.08
C TRP A 128 -8.43 8.68 6.98
N PHE A 129 -9.49 9.44 6.67
CA PHE A 129 -9.40 10.90 6.53
C PHE A 129 -8.76 11.61 7.75
N ASN A 130 -8.92 11.05 8.95
CA ASN A 130 -8.38 11.59 10.20
C ASN A 130 -7.06 10.95 10.63
N ALA A 131 -6.42 10.09 9.82
CA ALA A 131 -5.11 9.53 10.12
C ALA A 131 -4.00 10.59 10.03
N ASN A 132 -2.83 10.25 10.57
CA ASN A 132 -1.61 10.96 10.26
C ASN A 132 -1.16 10.57 8.86
N HIS A 133 -0.96 11.56 8.00
CA HIS A 133 -0.65 11.31 6.61
C HIS A 133 0.77 11.80 6.31
N VAL A 134 1.58 10.91 5.75
CA VAL A 134 2.92 11.19 5.26
C VAL A 134 2.97 10.83 3.78
N PHE A 135 3.41 11.76 2.94
CA PHE A 135 3.70 11.52 1.54
C PHE A 135 5.21 11.68 1.32
N ILE A 136 5.87 10.64 0.81
CA ILE A 136 7.31 10.67 0.51
C ILE A 136 7.46 10.79 -1.01
N PRO A 137 7.89 11.96 -1.53
CA PRO A 137 8.09 12.12 -2.95
C PRO A 137 9.26 11.27 -3.45
N TYR A 138 9.12 10.77 -4.67
CA TYR A 138 10.10 9.86 -5.25
C TYR A 138 11.16 10.62 -6.01
N CYS A 139 12.33 10.80 -5.38
CA CYS A 139 13.46 11.52 -6.00
C CYS A 139 14.73 10.68 -6.17
N THR A 140 14.62 9.36 -6.05
CA THR A 140 15.77 8.44 -6.00
C THR A 140 15.86 7.50 -7.19
N SER A 141 14.84 7.41 -8.04
CA SER A 141 14.86 6.67 -9.32
C SER A 141 15.31 5.20 -9.25
N ASP A 142 15.19 4.57 -8.08
CA ASP A 142 15.75 3.26 -7.72
C ASP A 142 14.71 2.27 -7.17
N SER A 143 13.42 2.49 -7.45
CA SER A 143 12.29 1.72 -6.92
C SER A 143 12.34 1.56 -5.39
N TRP A 144 12.87 2.58 -4.70
CA TRP A 144 13.03 2.63 -3.25
C TRP A 144 14.01 1.58 -2.66
N SER A 145 14.90 1.03 -3.49
CA SER A 145 15.82 -0.02 -3.08
C SER A 145 17.23 0.48 -2.75
N GLY A 146 17.61 1.66 -3.28
CA GLY A 146 19.01 2.06 -3.38
C GLY A 146 19.68 2.35 -2.05
N THR A 147 20.98 2.05 -2.00
CA THR A 147 21.88 2.34 -0.88
C THR A 147 23.19 2.98 -1.32
N LYS A 148 23.27 3.48 -2.56
CA LYS A 148 24.45 4.16 -3.12
C LYS A 148 24.46 5.64 -2.70
N PRO A 149 25.35 6.07 -1.80
CA PRO A 149 25.45 7.48 -1.39
C PRO A 149 26.01 8.35 -2.54
N PRO A 150 25.92 9.68 -2.43
CA PRO A 150 26.58 10.60 -3.36
C PRO A 150 28.10 10.40 -3.35
N SER A 151 28.72 10.55 -4.52
CA SER A 151 30.15 10.36 -4.74
C SER A 151 30.62 11.41 -5.75
N PRO A 152 31.81 12.04 -5.57
CA PRO A 152 32.34 13.02 -6.53
C PRO A 152 32.54 12.48 -7.95
N ARG A 153 32.62 11.15 -8.09
CA ARG A 153 32.81 10.47 -9.39
C ARG A 153 31.50 10.15 -10.10
N ASP A 154 30.38 10.19 -9.37
CA ASP A 154 29.08 9.77 -9.87
C ASP A 154 28.18 10.99 -10.10
N MET A 155 27.45 11.00 -11.21
CA MET A 155 26.46 12.05 -11.50
C MET A 155 25.23 11.95 -10.59
N PHE A 156 24.88 10.75 -10.15
CA PHE A 156 23.66 10.49 -9.37
C PHE A 156 23.93 9.56 -8.18
N SER A 157 23.29 9.86 -7.05
CA SER A 157 23.13 8.95 -5.90
C SER A 157 21.84 8.14 -6.01
N PHE A 158 21.70 7.05 -5.27
CA PHE A 158 20.48 6.22 -5.23
C PHE A 158 20.25 5.74 -3.80
N MET A 159 19.35 6.41 -3.08
CA MET A 159 19.23 6.30 -1.63
C MET A 159 17.82 5.95 -1.15
N GLY A 160 16.95 5.41 -2.02
CA GLY A 160 15.53 5.21 -1.72
C GLY A 160 15.25 4.41 -0.46
N SER A 161 16.01 3.34 -0.19
CA SER A 161 15.82 2.56 1.04
C SER A 161 16.25 3.35 2.28
N PHE A 162 17.29 4.19 2.17
CA PHE A 162 17.70 5.09 3.26
C PHE A 162 16.73 6.25 3.47
N VAL A 163 16.13 6.80 2.41
CA VAL A 163 15.08 7.82 2.53
C VAL A 163 13.92 7.29 3.37
N ILE A 164 13.39 6.11 3.05
CA ILE A 164 12.29 5.49 3.83
C ILE A 164 12.71 5.34 5.29
N ARG A 165 13.86 4.72 5.54
CA ARG A 165 14.37 4.49 6.90
C ARG A 165 14.50 5.79 7.69
N GLN A 166 15.01 6.85 7.06
CA GLN A 166 15.18 8.14 7.72
C GLN A 166 13.83 8.84 7.96
N VAL A 167 12.88 8.78 7.02
CA VAL A 167 11.52 9.31 7.25
C VAL A 167 10.87 8.64 8.46
N ILE A 168 10.97 7.30 8.59
CA ILE A 168 10.42 6.59 9.75
C ILE A 168 11.04 7.14 11.05
N ARG A 169 12.36 7.35 11.10
CA ARG A 169 13.02 7.93 12.28
C ARG A 169 12.57 9.35 12.56
N ASP A 170 12.43 10.18 11.53
CA ASP A 170 12.09 11.59 11.68
C ASP A 170 10.64 11.79 12.15
N VAL A 171 9.72 10.86 11.83
CA VAL A 171 8.30 10.96 12.27
C VAL A 171 8.03 10.38 13.66
N ILE A 172 8.98 9.64 14.26
CA ILE A 172 8.89 9.12 15.63
C ILE A 172 8.65 10.23 16.65
N PRO A 173 9.55 11.23 16.79
CA PRO A 173 9.34 12.33 17.74
C PRO A 173 8.17 13.24 17.35
N LEU A 174 7.68 13.14 16.11
CA LEU A 174 6.45 13.83 15.67
C LEU A 174 5.18 13.07 16.09
N GLY A 175 5.34 11.97 16.85
CA GLY A 175 4.29 11.24 17.54
C GLY A 175 3.95 9.87 16.94
N LEU A 176 4.78 9.31 16.06
CA LEU A 176 4.63 7.91 15.64
C LEU A 176 4.90 6.93 16.80
N GLU A 177 5.75 7.29 17.77
CA GLU A 177 5.99 6.51 19.00
C GLU A 177 4.71 6.16 19.78
N ASN A 178 3.72 7.06 19.75
CA ASN A 178 2.43 6.93 20.44
C ASN A 178 1.35 6.26 19.57
N SER A 179 1.73 5.66 18.44
CA SER A 179 0.80 5.06 17.49
C SER A 179 0.43 3.62 17.81
N THR A 180 -0.69 3.17 17.23
CA THR A 180 -1.13 1.77 17.31
C THR A 180 -0.89 1.03 16.01
N ASP A 181 -0.96 1.73 14.88
CA ASP A 181 -0.91 1.16 13.54
C ASP A 181 -0.15 2.09 12.58
N LEU A 182 0.72 1.49 11.78
CA LEU A 182 1.38 2.11 10.65
C LEU A 182 1.07 1.30 9.39
N LEU A 183 0.52 1.99 8.39
CA LEU A 183 0.29 1.45 7.07
C LEU A 183 1.30 2.06 6.10
N LEU A 184 2.25 1.25 5.64
CA LEU A 184 3.15 1.61 4.56
C LEU A 184 2.45 1.32 3.23
N THR A 185 2.23 2.35 2.44
CA THR A 185 1.46 2.32 1.20
C THR A 185 2.29 2.89 0.07
N GLY A 186 1.98 2.56 -1.18
CA GLY A 186 2.66 3.14 -2.32
C GLY A 186 2.10 2.63 -3.62
N SER A 187 2.25 3.44 -4.67
CA SER A 187 1.75 3.13 -6.01
C SER A 187 2.89 2.97 -7.02
N SER A 188 2.74 2.11 -8.04
CA SER A 188 3.74 1.90 -9.09
C SER A 188 5.09 1.43 -8.51
N ALA A 189 6.21 2.07 -8.88
CA ALA A 189 7.51 1.86 -8.24
C ALA A 189 7.48 2.03 -6.71
N GLY A 190 6.60 2.88 -6.18
CA GLY A 190 6.32 3.01 -4.75
C GLY A 190 5.67 1.76 -4.17
N GLY A 191 4.78 1.10 -4.91
CA GLY A 191 4.18 -0.18 -4.55
C GLY A 191 5.21 -1.31 -4.48
N THR A 192 6.14 -1.36 -5.44
CA THR A 192 7.32 -2.24 -5.36
C THR A 192 8.19 -1.88 -4.15
N GLY A 193 8.39 -0.58 -3.90
CA GLY A 193 9.11 -0.05 -2.74
C GLY A 193 8.52 -0.47 -1.40
N VAL A 194 7.19 -0.54 -1.27
CA VAL A 194 6.51 -1.11 -0.10
C VAL A 194 6.98 -2.54 0.12
N MET A 195 6.90 -3.39 -0.91
CA MET A 195 7.27 -4.81 -0.80
C MET A 195 8.74 -5.00 -0.41
N LEU A 196 9.65 -4.19 -0.96
CA LEU A 196 11.08 -4.24 -0.68
C LEU A 196 11.46 -3.76 0.72
N ASN A 197 10.69 -2.83 1.31
CA ASN A 197 11.06 -2.17 2.57
C ASN A 197 10.15 -2.52 3.75
N LEU A 198 9.00 -3.16 3.55
CA LEU A 198 8.00 -3.39 4.61
C LEU A 198 8.56 -4.15 5.82
N ASP A 199 9.28 -5.25 5.59
CA ASP A 199 9.90 -6.01 6.67
C ASP A 199 11.03 -5.22 7.34
N TYR A 200 11.79 -4.41 6.59
CA TYR A 200 12.82 -3.54 7.18
C TYR A 200 12.23 -2.42 8.05
N VAL A 201 11.10 -1.82 7.65
CA VAL A 201 10.39 -0.83 8.48
C VAL A 201 9.89 -1.47 9.76
N LYS A 202 9.38 -2.71 9.68
CA LYS A 202 8.95 -3.46 10.85
C LYS A 202 10.12 -3.79 11.78
N GLU A 203 11.23 -4.29 11.24
CA GLU A 203 12.46 -4.59 12.00
C GLU A 203 13.02 -3.31 12.66
N LEU A 204 13.05 -2.19 11.95
CA LEU A 204 13.43 -0.89 12.52
C LEU A 204 12.57 -0.51 13.73
N LEU A 205 11.24 -0.59 13.60
CA LEU A 205 10.34 -0.19 14.69
C LEU A 205 10.35 -1.19 15.85
N HIS A 206 10.39 -2.50 15.58
CA HIS A 206 10.23 -3.52 16.62
C HIS A 206 11.55 -3.92 17.27
N ASP A 207 12.60 -4.07 16.47
CA ASP A 207 13.86 -4.67 16.92
C ASP A 207 14.91 -3.59 17.24
N GLU A 208 14.98 -2.51 16.47
CA GLU A 208 15.96 -1.43 16.72
C GLU A 208 15.45 -0.35 17.68
N LEU A 209 14.15 -0.05 17.66
CA LEU A 209 13.55 1.07 18.41
C LEU A 209 12.56 0.63 19.50
N GLU A 210 12.37 -0.69 19.66
CA GLU A 210 11.53 -1.32 20.70
C GLU A 210 10.05 -0.89 20.71
N LEU A 211 9.55 -0.30 19.61
CA LEU A 211 8.16 0.14 19.42
C LEU A 211 7.23 -1.01 18.98
N THR A 212 7.26 -2.12 19.71
CA THR A 212 6.52 -3.36 19.41
C THR A 212 4.99 -3.22 19.50
N GLN A 213 4.49 -2.14 20.10
CA GLN A 213 3.07 -1.79 20.15
C GLN A 213 2.51 -1.46 18.76
N ILE A 214 3.34 -0.86 17.89
CA ILE A 214 2.95 -0.36 16.57
C ILE A 214 2.78 -1.55 15.63
N ASN A 215 1.59 -1.71 15.08
CA ASN A 215 1.34 -2.75 14.11
C ASN A 215 1.66 -2.25 12.69
N VAL A 216 2.70 -2.82 12.08
CA VAL A 216 3.17 -2.47 10.73
C VAL A 216 2.52 -3.37 9.68
N ARG A 217 1.86 -2.77 8.68
CA ARG A 217 1.24 -3.45 7.54
C ARG A 217 1.56 -2.73 6.24
N GLY A 218 1.43 -3.43 5.11
CA GLY A 218 1.68 -2.87 3.78
C GLY A 218 0.45 -2.87 2.86
N VAL A 219 0.31 -1.85 2.01
CA VAL A 219 -0.53 -1.90 0.80
C VAL A 219 0.33 -1.59 -0.41
N THR A 220 0.42 -2.53 -1.33
CA THR A 220 1.06 -2.29 -2.63
C THR A 220 -0.02 -2.04 -3.66
N ASP A 221 0.07 -0.92 -4.39
CA ASP A 221 -0.83 -0.56 -5.48
C ASP A 221 -0.05 -0.52 -6.79
N SER A 222 -0.47 -1.29 -7.79
CA SER A 222 0.13 -1.26 -9.13
C SER A 222 1.65 -1.50 -9.12
N GLY A 223 2.15 -2.23 -8.12
CA GLY A 223 3.56 -2.54 -7.90
C GLY A 223 3.91 -4.02 -8.12
N TRP A 224 2.93 -4.82 -8.54
CA TRP A 224 3.06 -6.26 -8.78
C TRP A 224 3.23 -6.53 -10.27
N PHE A 225 4.49 -6.59 -10.69
CA PHE A 225 4.87 -6.86 -12.09
C PHE A 225 5.23 -8.33 -12.32
N LEU A 226 5.18 -8.74 -13.58
CA LEU A 226 5.61 -10.05 -14.06
C LEU A 226 6.87 -9.92 -14.93
N ASP A 227 7.84 -10.79 -14.71
CA ASP A 227 9.03 -11.03 -15.55
C ASP A 227 8.69 -11.97 -16.71
N ARG A 228 7.94 -11.44 -17.68
CA ARG A 228 7.46 -12.17 -18.85
C ARG A 228 8.16 -11.74 -20.13
N THR A 229 8.08 -12.60 -21.15
CA THR A 229 8.57 -12.29 -22.49
C THR A 229 7.69 -11.19 -23.11
N PRO A 230 8.28 -10.08 -23.59
CA PRO A 230 7.53 -8.98 -24.19
C PRO A 230 6.84 -9.42 -25.50
N TYR A 231 5.78 -8.73 -25.87
CA TYR A 231 5.04 -8.93 -27.12
C TYR A 231 5.94 -8.76 -28.35
N ALA A 232 6.67 -7.64 -28.43
CA ALA A 232 7.62 -7.35 -29.49
C ALA A 232 9.05 -7.24 -28.93
N PRO A 233 10.09 -7.65 -29.70
CA PRO A 233 11.48 -7.49 -29.29
C PRO A 233 11.78 -6.06 -28.84
N THR A 234 12.46 -5.92 -27.70
CA THR A 234 12.82 -4.62 -27.12
C THR A 234 14.30 -4.61 -26.74
N THR A 235 14.93 -3.46 -26.94
CA THR A 235 16.31 -3.21 -26.49
C THR A 235 16.39 -2.90 -24.99
N LYS A 236 15.25 -2.85 -24.29
CA LYS A 236 15.15 -2.54 -22.85
C LYS A 236 14.23 -3.52 -22.10
N PRO A 237 14.55 -4.83 -22.06
CA PRO A 237 13.70 -5.80 -21.35
C PRO A 237 13.61 -5.46 -19.85
N ALA A 238 12.42 -5.62 -19.25
CA ALA A 238 12.16 -5.30 -17.85
C ALA A 238 13.14 -6.00 -16.88
N VAL A 239 13.38 -7.29 -17.10
CA VAL A 239 14.29 -8.11 -16.28
C VAL A 239 15.72 -7.57 -16.33
N GLU A 240 16.20 -7.25 -17.52
CA GLU A 240 17.55 -6.73 -17.71
C GLU A 240 17.70 -5.32 -17.12
N ALA A 241 16.66 -4.49 -17.25
CA ALA A 241 16.61 -3.18 -16.62
C ALA A 241 16.69 -3.27 -15.08
N ILE A 242 15.96 -4.20 -14.46
CA ILE A 242 16.04 -4.43 -13.00
C ILE A 242 17.40 -5.01 -12.61
N ARG A 243 17.98 -5.92 -13.40
CA ARG A 243 19.31 -6.48 -13.13
C ARG A 243 20.39 -5.40 -13.12
N LYS A 244 20.44 -4.58 -14.17
CA LYS A 244 21.35 -3.41 -14.27
C LYS A 244 21.08 -2.38 -13.18
N GLY A 245 19.81 -2.09 -12.92
CA GLY A 245 19.38 -1.13 -11.91
C GLY A 245 19.83 -1.54 -10.52
N MET A 246 19.57 -2.79 -10.11
CA MET A 246 19.98 -3.30 -8.81
C MET A 246 21.48 -3.17 -8.56
N GLU A 247 22.31 -3.42 -9.59
CA GLU A 247 23.76 -3.21 -9.50
C GLU A 247 24.10 -1.72 -9.36
N MET A 248 23.58 -0.86 -10.24
CA MET A 248 23.80 0.58 -10.23
C MET A 248 23.40 1.25 -8.90
N TRP A 249 22.24 0.88 -8.36
CA TRP A 249 21.65 1.50 -7.17
C TRP A 249 22.25 0.97 -5.87
N ARG A 250 23.07 -0.10 -5.94
CA ARG A 250 23.35 -0.97 -4.78
C ARG A 250 22.05 -1.36 -4.10
N GLY A 251 21.11 -1.86 -4.91
CA GLY A 251 19.74 -2.13 -4.51
C GLY A 251 19.69 -3.17 -3.41
N LYS A 252 18.99 -2.85 -2.32
CA LYS A 252 18.76 -3.75 -1.19
C LYS A 252 17.39 -4.40 -1.33
N VAL A 253 17.35 -5.72 -1.17
CA VAL A 253 16.12 -6.52 -1.17
C VAL A 253 15.97 -7.28 0.17
N PRO A 254 14.74 -7.65 0.58
CA PRO A 254 14.49 -8.34 1.84
C PRO A 254 15.40 -9.57 2.03
N ARG A 255 15.95 -9.73 3.24
CA ARG A 255 16.96 -10.76 3.53
C ARG A 255 16.50 -12.16 3.12
N ARG A 256 15.27 -12.54 3.49
CA ARG A 256 14.73 -13.89 3.18
C ARG A 256 14.50 -14.14 1.69
N CYS A 257 14.08 -13.13 0.94
CA CYS A 257 13.98 -13.24 -0.51
C CYS A 257 15.37 -13.38 -1.16
N ARG A 258 16.36 -12.62 -0.65
CA ARG A 258 17.74 -12.73 -1.12
C ARG A 258 18.35 -14.11 -0.85
N GLU A 259 18.01 -14.72 0.28
CA GLU A 259 18.45 -16.08 0.63
C GLU A 259 17.84 -17.13 -0.30
N GLU A 260 16.57 -16.97 -0.68
CA GLU A 260 15.90 -17.81 -1.68
C GLU A 260 16.54 -17.67 -3.07
N TYR A 261 16.92 -16.46 -3.48
CA TYR A 261 17.50 -16.15 -4.78
C TYR A 261 18.94 -15.63 -4.66
N SER A 262 19.82 -16.39 -4.00
CA SER A 262 21.19 -15.97 -3.68
C SER A 262 22.02 -15.52 -4.89
N ASN A 263 21.88 -16.22 -6.02
CA ASN A 263 22.61 -15.91 -7.26
C ASN A 263 21.90 -14.87 -8.13
N GLU A 264 20.60 -14.66 -7.94
CA GLU A 264 19.77 -13.79 -8.77
C GLU A 264 18.84 -12.90 -7.92
N PRO A 265 19.39 -12.08 -7.01
CA PRO A 265 18.57 -11.38 -6.01
C PRO A 265 17.66 -10.30 -6.62
N TRP A 266 17.87 -9.95 -7.89
CA TRP A 266 16.97 -9.10 -8.69
C TRP A 266 15.56 -9.69 -8.82
N ARG A 267 15.42 -11.02 -8.68
CA ARG A 267 14.11 -11.71 -8.67
C ARG A 267 13.17 -11.18 -7.58
N CYS A 268 13.72 -10.61 -6.52
CA CYS A 268 12.96 -10.02 -5.42
C CYS A 268 12.23 -8.72 -5.77
N TYR A 269 12.45 -8.11 -6.94
CA TYR A 269 11.64 -6.97 -7.39
C TYR A 269 10.25 -7.39 -7.90
N PHE A 270 10.05 -8.67 -8.20
CA PHE A 270 8.77 -9.20 -8.68
C PHE A 270 7.92 -9.69 -7.52
N GLY A 271 6.72 -9.12 -7.39
CA GLY A 271 5.85 -9.32 -6.22
C GLY A 271 5.56 -10.79 -5.92
N TYR A 272 5.26 -11.59 -6.96
CA TYR A 272 4.93 -13.01 -6.79
C TYR A 272 6.11 -13.88 -6.32
N ARG A 273 7.35 -13.45 -6.58
CA ARG A 273 8.58 -14.11 -6.10
C ARG A 273 8.92 -13.69 -4.67
N LEU A 274 8.73 -12.41 -4.35
CA LEU A 274 9.03 -11.86 -3.03
C LEU A 274 7.97 -12.23 -1.99
N TYR A 275 6.68 -12.20 -2.35
CA TYR A 275 5.54 -12.33 -1.43
C TYR A 275 5.61 -13.56 -0.49
N PRO A 276 5.97 -14.78 -0.97
CA PRO A 276 6.08 -15.95 -0.10
C PRO A 276 7.07 -15.77 1.06
N THR A 277 8.05 -14.88 0.90
CA THR A 277 9.09 -14.63 1.89
C THR A 277 8.77 -13.50 2.85
N LEU A 278 7.67 -12.75 2.70
CA LEU A 278 7.30 -11.64 3.59
C LEU A 278 6.84 -12.11 4.98
N LYS A 279 7.16 -11.32 6.02
CA LYS A 279 6.69 -11.56 7.42
C LYS A 279 5.49 -10.69 7.72
N SER A 280 5.51 -9.49 7.18
CA SER A 280 4.50 -8.47 7.39
C SER A 280 3.29 -8.71 6.50
N GLU A 281 2.11 -8.37 7.01
CA GLU A 281 0.87 -8.53 6.26
C GLU A 281 0.82 -7.49 5.14
N LEU A 282 0.65 -7.95 3.90
CA LEU A 282 0.55 -7.13 2.70
C LEU A 282 -0.84 -7.31 2.05
N PHE A 283 -1.48 -6.20 1.72
CA PHE A 283 -2.64 -6.13 0.84
C PHE A 283 -2.18 -5.73 -0.57
N VAL A 284 -2.61 -6.48 -1.58
CA VAL A 284 -2.24 -6.22 -2.98
C VAL A 284 -3.42 -5.55 -3.71
N VAL A 285 -3.20 -4.38 -4.29
CA VAL A 285 -4.11 -3.71 -5.21
C VAL A 285 -3.43 -3.73 -6.58
N GLN A 286 -4.05 -4.35 -7.59
CA GLN A 286 -3.41 -4.49 -8.90
C GLN A 286 -4.46 -4.53 -10.00
N TRP A 287 -4.33 -3.67 -11.00
CA TRP A 287 -5.12 -3.78 -12.24
C TRP A 287 -4.70 -5.06 -12.98
N LEU A 288 -5.66 -5.90 -13.38
CA LEU A 288 -5.33 -7.10 -14.17
C LEU A 288 -4.75 -6.74 -15.55
N PHE A 289 -5.06 -5.55 -16.05
CA PHE A 289 -4.52 -5.01 -17.30
C PHE A 289 -3.74 -3.73 -17.02
N ASP A 290 -2.72 -3.81 -16.17
CA ASP A 290 -1.92 -2.64 -15.77
C ASP A 290 -1.17 -2.03 -16.95
N GLU A 291 -1.34 -0.72 -17.17
CA GLU A 291 -0.72 -0.02 -18.30
C GLU A 291 0.81 -0.05 -18.24
N ALA A 292 1.41 0.02 -17.04
CA ALA A 292 2.86 -0.05 -16.91
C ALA A 292 3.39 -1.46 -17.20
N GLN A 293 2.61 -2.52 -16.94
CA GLN A 293 2.95 -3.88 -17.40
C GLN A 293 2.87 -3.97 -18.93
N MET A 294 1.83 -3.39 -19.55
CA MET A 294 1.69 -3.36 -21.02
C MET A 294 2.85 -2.60 -21.68
N ASP A 295 3.30 -1.49 -21.07
CA ASP A 295 4.43 -0.70 -21.52
C ASP A 295 5.74 -1.48 -21.48
N VAL A 296 6.04 -2.18 -20.36
CA VAL A 296 7.27 -2.99 -20.26
C VAL A 296 7.23 -4.23 -21.15
N ASP A 297 6.03 -4.76 -21.43
CA ASP A 297 5.82 -5.86 -22.36
C ASP A 297 5.90 -5.40 -23.83
N ASN A 298 6.13 -4.10 -24.09
CA ASN A 298 6.29 -3.54 -25.44
C ASN A 298 5.10 -3.87 -26.36
N VAL A 299 3.88 -3.79 -25.82
CA VAL A 299 2.65 -4.02 -26.58
C VAL A 299 2.32 -2.84 -27.50
N GLY A 300 2.66 -1.62 -27.07
CA GLY A 300 2.23 -0.37 -27.73
C GLY A 300 0.73 -0.11 -27.55
N ALA A 301 0.22 0.92 -28.23
CA ALA A 301 -1.22 1.17 -28.29
C ALA A 301 -1.90 -0.04 -29.00
N PRO A 302 -2.81 -0.76 -28.33
CA PRO A 302 -3.38 -1.98 -28.89
C PRO A 302 -4.43 -1.65 -29.95
N VAL A 303 -4.13 -1.99 -31.20
CA VAL A 303 -5.01 -1.76 -32.37
C VAL A 303 -5.22 -3.01 -33.22
N THR A 304 -4.58 -4.12 -32.84
CA THR A 304 -4.64 -5.40 -33.55
C THR A 304 -5.13 -6.51 -32.63
N LYS A 305 -5.76 -7.53 -33.21
CA LYS A 305 -6.20 -8.73 -32.48
C LYS A 305 -5.03 -9.41 -31.76
N GLN A 306 -3.84 -9.47 -32.36
CA GLN A 306 -2.66 -10.10 -31.77
C GLN A 306 -2.18 -9.39 -30.51
N GLN A 307 -2.22 -8.05 -30.50
CA GLN A 307 -1.91 -7.26 -29.29
C GLN A 307 -2.94 -7.55 -28.20
N TRP A 308 -4.23 -7.59 -28.53
CA TRP A 308 -5.30 -7.90 -27.57
C TRP A 308 -5.24 -9.33 -27.03
N ASP A 309 -4.94 -10.31 -27.87
CA ASP A 309 -4.71 -11.71 -27.45
C ASP A 309 -3.55 -11.78 -26.44
N TYR A 310 -2.48 -10.98 -26.64
CA TYR A 310 -1.37 -10.88 -25.69
C TYR A 310 -1.80 -10.24 -24.36
N ILE A 311 -2.54 -9.13 -24.43
CA ILE A 311 -3.08 -8.42 -23.24
C ILE A 311 -4.01 -9.34 -22.43
N HIS A 312 -4.86 -10.13 -23.09
CA HIS A 312 -5.70 -11.12 -22.39
C HIS A 312 -4.86 -12.15 -21.63
N LYS A 313 -3.85 -12.74 -22.28
CA LYS A 313 -2.91 -13.68 -21.64
C LYS A 313 -2.10 -13.03 -20.52
N MET A 314 -1.83 -11.74 -20.60
CA MET A 314 -1.22 -10.95 -19.53
C MET A 314 -2.13 -10.88 -18.30
N GLY A 315 -3.40 -10.53 -18.48
CA GLY A 315 -4.39 -10.52 -17.41
C GLY A 315 -4.57 -11.88 -16.73
N ASP A 316 -4.60 -12.96 -17.51
CA ASP A 316 -4.68 -14.31 -16.96
C ASP A 316 -3.44 -14.69 -16.13
N SER A 317 -2.25 -14.30 -16.59
CA SER A 317 -1.01 -14.55 -15.83
C SER A 317 -0.95 -13.74 -14.55
N LEU A 318 -1.41 -12.49 -14.57
CA LEU A 318 -1.53 -11.66 -13.36
C LEU A 318 -2.51 -12.30 -12.37
N ARG A 319 -3.70 -12.70 -12.85
CA ARG A 319 -4.70 -13.41 -12.03
C ARG A 319 -4.11 -14.67 -11.39
N HIS A 320 -3.41 -15.50 -12.16
CA HIS A 320 -2.78 -16.73 -11.66
C HIS A 320 -1.70 -16.43 -10.61
N SER A 321 -0.92 -15.36 -10.79
CA SER A 321 0.12 -14.98 -9.82
C SER A 321 -0.43 -14.64 -8.42
N PHE A 322 -1.73 -14.36 -8.29
CA PHE A 322 -2.39 -14.07 -7.01
C PHE A 322 -2.94 -15.32 -6.30
N GLU A 323 -2.78 -16.52 -6.85
CA GLU A 323 -3.33 -17.76 -6.26
C GLU A 323 -2.97 -17.94 -4.79
N ASN A 324 -1.76 -17.58 -4.39
CA ASN A 324 -1.27 -17.70 -3.00
C ASN A 324 -1.34 -16.39 -2.20
N VAL A 325 -1.90 -15.32 -2.76
CA VAL A 325 -2.00 -14.02 -2.08
C VAL A 325 -3.18 -14.01 -1.11
N SER A 326 -2.91 -13.64 0.14
CA SER A 326 -3.91 -13.74 1.22
C SER A 326 -4.95 -12.61 1.22
N ALA A 327 -4.60 -11.44 0.68
CA ALA A 327 -5.47 -10.28 0.53
C ALA A 327 -5.14 -9.53 -0.76
N VAL A 328 -6.10 -9.46 -1.68
CA VAL A 328 -5.95 -8.87 -3.02
C VAL A 328 -7.25 -8.20 -3.47
N PHE A 329 -7.11 -7.08 -4.17
CA PHE A 329 -8.15 -6.40 -4.92
C PHE A 329 -7.66 -6.20 -6.36
N ALA A 330 -8.20 -6.96 -7.30
CA ALA A 330 -7.73 -7.02 -8.69
C ALA A 330 -8.88 -6.92 -9.70
N PRO A 331 -9.28 -5.68 -10.09
CA PRO A 331 -10.33 -5.45 -11.08
C PRO A 331 -9.80 -5.68 -12.50
N SER A 332 -10.69 -6.10 -13.41
CA SER A 332 -10.40 -6.25 -14.85
C SER A 332 -10.55 -4.93 -15.59
N CYS A 333 -9.70 -3.95 -15.29
CA CYS A 333 -9.64 -2.67 -16.01
C CYS A 333 -8.22 -2.42 -16.52
N ILE A 334 -8.13 -1.68 -17.61
CA ILE A 334 -6.90 -1.04 -18.08
C ILE A 334 -6.78 0.30 -17.37
N SER A 335 -5.77 0.43 -16.53
CA SER A 335 -5.43 1.65 -15.78
C SER A 335 -4.10 1.41 -15.07
N HIS A 336 -3.48 2.47 -14.57
CA HIS A 336 -2.36 2.39 -13.65
C HIS A 336 -2.56 3.26 -12.40
N SER A 337 -2.21 2.72 -11.23
CA SER A 337 -2.38 3.32 -9.90
C SER A 337 -3.84 3.60 -9.50
N MET A 338 -4.12 3.63 -8.20
CA MET A 338 -5.47 3.79 -7.66
C MET A 338 -5.49 4.61 -6.36
N LEU A 339 -4.58 4.35 -5.42
CA LEU A 339 -4.73 4.79 -4.02
C LEU A 339 -4.72 6.30 -3.79
N THR A 340 -4.14 7.10 -4.67
CA THR A 340 -4.07 8.57 -4.53
C THR A 340 -5.03 9.31 -5.45
N LYS A 341 -5.80 8.58 -6.27
CA LYS A 341 -6.81 9.18 -7.15
C LYS A 341 -8.04 9.58 -6.33
N ARG A 342 -8.67 10.71 -6.67
CA ARG A 342 -9.83 11.22 -5.92
C ARG A 342 -11.06 10.33 -6.07
N ASP A 343 -11.16 9.64 -7.19
CA ASP A 343 -12.21 8.71 -7.56
C ASP A 343 -11.87 7.26 -7.17
N TRP A 344 -10.84 6.98 -6.36
CA TRP A 344 -10.43 5.61 -5.99
C TRP A 344 -11.53 4.75 -5.35
N GLN A 345 -12.62 5.34 -4.84
CA GLN A 345 -13.78 4.63 -4.30
C GLN A 345 -14.79 4.18 -5.38
N THR A 346 -14.65 4.64 -6.62
CA THR A 346 -15.60 4.35 -7.71
C THR A 346 -15.50 2.90 -8.16
N VAL A 347 -14.28 2.38 -8.33
CA VAL A 347 -14.02 1.01 -8.77
C VAL A 347 -14.42 0.01 -7.69
N LYS A 348 -15.24 -0.98 -8.05
CA LYS A 348 -15.81 -1.97 -7.14
C LYS A 348 -15.70 -3.37 -7.71
N ILE A 349 -15.52 -4.36 -6.83
CA ILE A 349 -15.63 -5.80 -7.15
C ILE A 349 -16.65 -6.42 -6.18
N ASP A 350 -17.71 -7.02 -6.73
CA ASP A 350 -18.90 -7.47 -5.98
C ASP A 350 -19.47 -6.36 -5.06
N ASP A 351 -19.70 -5.15 -5.60
CA ASP A 351 -20.21 -3.96 -4.90
C ASP A 351 -19.36 -3.45 -3.72
N VAL A 352 -18.07 -3.81 -3.68
CA VAL A 352 -17.17 -3.38 -2.61
C VAL A 352 -16.02 -2.58 -3.21
N SER A 353 -15.83 -1.36 -2.70
CA SER A 353 -14.73 -0.50 -3.13
C SER A 353 -13.39 -0.97 -2.58
N VAL A 354 -12.28 -0.51 -3.17
CA VAL A 354 -10.93 -0.79 -2.66
C VAL A 354 -10.76 -0.31 -1.20
N GLY A 355 -11.33 0.85 -0.84
CA GLY A 355 -11.26 1.39 0.51
C GLY A 355 -11.97 0.50 1.53
N GLU A 356 -13.17 0.03 1.19
CA GLU A 356 -13.92 -0.92 2.01
C GLU A 356 -13.17 -2.26 2.15
N ALA A 357 -12.54 -2.74 1.08
CA ALA A 357 -11.77 -3.98 1.08
C ALA A 357 -10.53 -3.89 2.00
N ILE A 358 -9.76 -2.80 1.91
CA ILE A 358 -8.60 -2.54 2.77
C ILE A 358 -9.05 -2.37 4.23
N HIS A 359 -10.13 -1.63 4.50
CA HIS A 359 -10.64 -1.43 5.86
C HIS A 359 -11.11 -2.75 6.49
N CYS A 360 -11.81 -3.56 5.71
CA CYS A 360 -12.24 -4.89 6.09
C CYS A 360 -11.04 -5.81 6.46
N TRP A 361 -9.96 -5.75 5.69
CA TRP A 361 -8.71 -6.45 5.99
C TRP A 361 -8.06 -5.99 7.30
N GLU A 362 -7.99 -4.67 7.53
CA GLU A 362 -7.46 -4.06 8.76
C GLU A 362 -8.20 -4.54 10.03
N LEU A 363 -9.53 -4.65 9.97
CA LEU A 363 -10.35 -5.07 11.12
C LEU A 363 -10.13 -6.54 11.51
N LYS A 364 -9.87 -7.44 10.55
CA LYS A 364 -9.66 -8.87 10.85
C LYS A 364 -8.33 -9.11 11.54
N THR A 365 -7.29 -8.43 11.09
CA THR A 365 -5.94 -8.54 11.62
C THR A 365 -5.88 -7.98 13.05
N ALA A 366 -6.57 -6.87 13.32
CA ALA A 366 -6.80 -6.39 14.69
C ALA A 366 -7.51 -7.42 15.60
N ARG A 367 -8.55 -8.11 15.11
CA ARG A 367 -9.26 -9.16 15.87
C ARG A 367 -8.37 -10.38 16.15
N ARG A 368 -7.53 -10.81 15.20
CA ARG A 368 -6.57 -11.91 15.40
C ARG A 368 -5.57 -11.56 16.51
N ARG A 369 -5.05 -10.32 16.53
CA ARG A 369 -4.17 -9.82 17.60
C ARG A 369 -4.86 -9.80 18.96
N SER A 370 -6.07 -9.26 19.06
CA SER A 370 -6.82 -9.24 20.33
C SER A 370 -7.04 -10.65 20.90
N LYS A 371 -7.34 -11.64 20.04
CA LYS A 371 -7.42 -13.05 20.44
C LYS A 371 -6.07 -13.61 20.91
N ARG A 372 -4.98 -13.33 20.19
CA ARG A 372 -3.62 -13.77 20.56
C ARG A 372 -3.18 -13.20 21.91
N LEU A 373 -3.41 -11.90 22.15
CA LEU A 373 -3.12 -11.24 23.42
C LEU A 373 -3.96 -11.81 24.57
N LYS A 374 -5.28 -12.01 24.37
CA LYS A 374 -6.16 -12.65 25.36
C LYS A 374 -5.73 -14.08 25.69
N ASN A 375 -5.31 -14.86 24.70
CA ASN A 375 -4.83 -16.23 24.91
C ASN A 375 -3.46 -16.25 25.59
N GLY A 376 -2.56 -15.31 25.27
CA GLY A 376 -1.28 -15.14 25.96
C GLY A 376 -1.46 -14.74 27.43
N ALA A 377 -2.38 -13.82 27.73
CA ALA A 377 -2.72 -13.42 29.09
C ALA A 377 -3.37 -14.57 29.89
N LYS A 378 -4.23 -15.39 29.27
CA LYS A 378 -4.76 -16.61 29.89
C LYS A 378 -3.66 -17.64 30.19
N ARG A 379 -2.70 -17.83 29.27
CA ARG A 379 -1.55 -18.72 29.51
C ARG A 379 -0.65 -18.23 30.65
N LYS A 380 -0.37 -16.92 30.73
CA LYS A 380 0.39 -16.34 31.84
C LYS A 380 -0.35 -16.46 33.19
N ARG A 381 -1.67 -16.28 33.23
CA ARG A 381 -2.48 -16.55 34.44
C ARG A 381 -2.48 -18.02 34.85
N ASN A 382 -2.51 -18.95 33.90
CA ASN A 382 -2.45 -20.38 34.22
C ASN A 382 -1.06 -20.81 34.71
N TYR A 383 0.01 -20.15 34.27
CA TYR A 383 1.36 -20.37 34.80
C TYR A 383 1.56 -19.75 36.19
N SER A 384 0.96 -18.57 36.47
CA SER A 384 1.03 -17.97 37.81
C SER A 384 0.10 -18.62 38.85
N PHE A 385 -0.77 -19.56 38.45
CA PHE A 385 -1.60 -20.36 39.35
C PHE A 385 -1.01 -21.76 39.63
N ASN A 386 0.12 -22.09 39.01
CA ASN A 386 0.83 -23.36 39.20
C ASN A 386 2.13 -23.22 40.02
N GLY A 387 2.46 -22.02 40.50
CA GLY A 387 3.40 -21.80 41.59
C GLY A 387 2.62 -21.37 42.82
N ASP A 388 2.70 -22.16 43.88
CA ASP A 388 2.03 -22.01 45.18
C ASP A 388 0.57 -22.48 45.26
N GLY A 389 0.40 -23.73 45.73
CA GLY A 389 -0.87 -24.19 46.29
C GLY A 389 -1.34 -25.60 45.90
N VAL A 390 -0.45 -26.59 45.81
CA VAL A 390 -0.87 -28.00 45.86
C VAL A 390 -1.26 -28.37 47.29
N ALA A 391 -2.40 -27.86 47.77
CA ALA A 391 -3.18 -28.41 48.87
C ALA A 391 -4.41 -27.52 49.10
N LYS A 392 -5.59 -27.99 48.66
CA LYS A 392 -6.97 -27.61 49.07
C LYS A 392 -7.93 -27.45 47.89
N ALA A 393 -8.03 -28.46 47.03
CA ALA A 393 -9.17 -28.60 46.10
C ALA A 393 -9.70 -30.04 46.07
N LYS A 394 -9.80 -30.68 47.24
CA LYS A 394 -10.54 -31.94 47.45
C LYS A 394 -11.45 -31.84 48.68
N ARG A 395 -12.28 -30.79 48.78
CA ARG A 395 -13.36 -30.75 49.78
C ARG A 395 -14.47 -29.75 49.44
N LYS A 396 -15.22 -29.99 48.35
CA LYS A 396 -16.58 -29.42 48.18
C LYS A 396 -17.41 -30.09 47.06
N ARG A 397 -17.24 -31.41 46.90
CA ARG A 397 -18.05 -32.24 46.01
C ARG A 397 -18.65 -33.41 46.78
N ARG A 398 -19.40 -33.12 47.83
CA ARG A 398 -20.38 -34.03 48.43
C ARG A 398 -21.34 -33.19 49.26
N ASN A 399 -22.63 -33.47 49.12
CA ASN A 399 -23.77 -32.87 49.82
C ASN A 399 -24.27 -31.51 49.29
N ARG A 400 -25.04 -31.56 48.20
CA ARG A 400 -26.26 -30.74 48.02
C ARG A 400 -27.17 -31.41 47.00
N LYS A 401 -27.75 -32.54 47.41
CA LYS A 401 -29.05 -33.02 46.92
C LYS A 401 -29.99 -32.98 48.12
N ILE A 402 -31.25 -32.64 47.87
CA ILE A 402 -32.41 -32.68 48.78
C ILE A 402 -32.61 -31.42 49.64
N GLN A 403 -33.37 -30.46 49.11
CA GLN A 403 -34.73 -30.16 49.60
C GLN A 403 -35.38 -29.11 48.69
N LYS A 404 -36.35 -29.58 47.89
CA LYS A 404 -37.43 -28.76 47.35
C LYS A 404 -38.45 -28.56 48.48
N ASN A 405 -38.94 -27.34 48.68
CA ASN A 405 -40.34 -27.00 48.91
C ASN A 405 -40.48 -25.56 49.43
N LYS A 406 -41.11 -24.68 48.62
CA LYS A 406 -42.18 -23.74 49.05
C LYS A 406 -42.61 -22.80 47.89
N ILE A 407 -43.74 -23.18 47.27
CA ILE A 407 -44.95 -22.42 46.92
C ILE A 407 -44.83 -20.93 46.48
N ARG A 408 -45.04 -20.70 45.16
CA ARG A 408 -45.99 -19.80 44.42
C ARG A 408 -46.41 -18.42 45.01
N PRO A 409 -46.63 -17.36 44.17
CA PRO A 409 -47.78 -17.35 43.24
C PRO A 409 -47.56 -16.76 41.84
N ARG A 410 -48.46 -17.18 40.93
CA ARG A 410 -48.71 -16.65 39.57
C ARG A 410 -49.57 -15.39 39.66
N LYS A 411 -49.28 -14.35 38.89
CA LYS A 411 -50.30 -13.42 38.36
C LYS A 411 -49.90 -12.77 37.02
N HIS A 412 -50.87 -12.86 36.09
CA HIS A 412 -51.21 -12.07 34.91
C HIS A 412 -50.28 -11.94 33.69
N LYS A 413 -50.76 -12.57 32.61
CA LYS A 413 -50.56 -12.17 31.20
C LYS A 413 -51.17 -10.79 30.97
N VAL A 414 -50.40 -9.89 30.37
CA VAL A 414 -50.90 -8.72 29.64
C VAL A 414 -50.22 -8.73 28.27
N SER A 415 -51.02 -8.71 27.22
CA SER A 415 -50.59 -8.60 25.82
C SER A 415 -50.05 -7.20 25.53
N ARG A 416 -48.88 -7.09 24.89
CA ARG A 416 -48.49 -5.85 24.19
C ARG A 416 -47.60 -6.12 22.98
N SER A 417 -48.12 -5.66 21.85
CA SER A 417 -47.53 -5.28 20.55
C SER A 417 -46.38 -6.12 19.97
N VAL A 418 -46.63 -6.61 18.76
CA VAL A 418 -45.64 -7.00 17.76
C VAL A 418 -44.70 -5.81 17.50
N HIS A 419 -43.56 -5.77 18.19
CA HIS A 419 -42.41 -5.00 17.73
C HIS A 419 -41.65 -5.87 16.74
N GLN A 420 -41.79 -5.54 15.46
CA GLN A 420 -40.91 -6.05 14.41
C GLN A 420 -39.47 -5.76 14.82
N LYS A 421 -38.73 -6.79 15.19
CA LYS A 421 -37.28 -6.67 15.37
C LYS A 421 -36.69 -6.18 14.04
N PRO A 422 -35.82 -5.16 14.04
CA PRO A 422 -35.14 -4.77 12.81
C PRO A 422 -34.40 -6.01 12.31
N ARG A 423 -34.60 -6.35 11.04
CA ARG A 423 -33.83 -7.39 10.35
C ARG A 423 -32.35 -7.12 10.67
N ARG A 424 -31.73 -8.00 11.47
CA ARG A 424 -30.28 -8.01 11.65
C ARG A 424 -29.70 -8.04 10.25
N SER A 425 -29.08 -6.95 9.81
CA SER A 425 -28.30 -6.96 8.57
C SER A 425 -27.34 -8.15 8.70
N ARG A 426 -27.45 -9.09 7.77
CA ARG A 426 -26.47 -10.18 7.63
C ARG A 426 -25.13 -9.46 7.57
N LYS A 427 -24.32 -9.55 8.63
CA LYS A 427 -22.95 -8.99 8.64
C LYS A 427 -22.27 -9.54 7.39
N ARG A 428 -22.14 -8.72 6.34
CA ARG A 428 -21.47 -9.11 5.10
C ARG A 428 -20.11 -9.67 5.51
N ARG A 429 -19.86 -10.94 5.19
CA ARG A 429 -18.64 -11.62 5.60
C ARG A 429 -17.49 -10.87 4.92
N CYS A 430 -16.49 -10.49 5.70
CA CYS A 430 -15.31 -9.82 5.18
C CYS A 430 -14.54 -10.76 4.22
N VAL A 431 -14.59 -10.47 2.92
CA VAL A 431 -13.85 -11.19 1.86
C VAL A 431 -12.62 -10.36 1.51
N HIS A 432 -11.43 -10.96 1.61
CA HIS A 432 -10.16 -10.27 1.40
C HIS A 432 -9.51 -10.56 0.04
N ARG A 433 -10.02 -11.54 -0.68
CA ARG A 433 -9.60 -11.86 -2.04
C ARG A 433 -10.73 -11.48 -2.97
N ARG A 434 -10.54 -10.36 -3.67
CA ARG A 434 -11.46 -9.82 -4.66
C ARG A 434 -10.70 -9.77 -5.97
N LEU A 435 -10.88 -10.80 -6.77
CA LEU A 435 -10.40 -10.83 -8.14
C LEU A 435 -11.64 -10.75 -9.02
N GLU A 436 -11.56 -9.97 -10.08
CA GLU A 436 -12.64 -9.92 -11.05
C GLU A 436 -12.90 -11.31 -11.65
N ARG A 437 -14.18 -11.64 -11.79
CA ARG A 437 -14.60 -12.94 -12.34
C ARG A 437 -14.52 -12.97 -13.86
N CYS A 438 -14.87 -11.87 -14.52
CA CYS A 438 -14.79 -11.75 -15.97
C CYS A 438 -13.33 -11.60 -16.42
N SER A 439 -13.00 -12.22 -17.55
CA SER A 439 -11.61 -12.39 -18.01
C SER A 439 -11.11 -11.31 -18.96
N TRP A 440 -12.00 -10.51 -19.57
CA TRP A 440 -11.60 -9.53 -20.59
C TRP A 440 -11.31 -8.13 -20.02
N PRO A 441 -10.48 -7.32 -20.70
CA PRO A 441 -10.24 -5.93 -20.33
C PRO A 441 -11.54 -5.12 -20.32
N GLN A 442 -11.68 -4.24 -19.32
CA GLN A 442 -12.84 -3.34 -19.14
C GLN A 442 -14.18 -4.05 -18.89
N CYS A 443 -14.15 -5.33 -18.49
CA CYS A 443 -15.39 -6.07 -18.19
C CYS A 443 -16.10 -5.61 -16.90
N ASN A 444 -15.46 -4.76 -16.10
CA ASN A 444 -16.05 -4.21 -14.89
C ASN A 444 -16.70 -2.85 -15.19
N HIS A 445 -18.01 -2.73 -14.94
CA HIS A 445 -18.80 -1.52 -15.19
C HIS A 445 -18.32 -0.28 -14.41
N SER A 446 -17.54 -0.46 -13.34
CA SER A 446 -16.97 0.61 -12.54
C SER A 446 -15.54 0.99 -12.98
N CYS A 447 -15.05 0.47 -14.12
CA CYS A 447 -13.74 0.84 -14.61
C CYS A 447 -13.65 2.34 -14.95
N PRO A 448 -12.46 2.94 -14.80
CA PRO A 448 -12.21 4.27 -15.35
C PRO A 448 -12.42 4.27 -16.86
N ARG A 449 -12.94 5.38 -17.38
CA ARG A 449 -13.10 5.59 -18.81
C ARG A 449 -11.74 5.58 -19.51
N LEU A 450 -11.69 5.00 -20.69
CA LEU A 450 -10.49 4.97 -21.52
C LEU A 450 -10.41 6.24 -22.37
N HIS A 451 -9.19 6.67 -22.64
CA HIS A 451 -8.92 7.80 -23.51
C HIS A 451 -8.08 7.34 -24.70
N ASN A 452 -8.41 7.84 -25.88
CA ASN A 452 -7.67 7.59 -27.09
C ASN A 452 -6.27 8.20 -26.94
N PRO A 453 -5.18 7.42 -27.12
CA PRO A 453 -3.82 7.89 -26.88
C PRO A 453 -3.34 8.95 -27.90
N PHE A 454 -4.02 9.09 -29.04
CA PHE A 454 -3.68 10.04 -30.10
C PHE A 454 -4.48 11.34 -29.99
N THR A 455 -5.79 11.24 -29.72
CA THR A 455 -6.70 12.41 -29.67
C THR A 455 -6.92 12.93 -28.25
N GLY A 456 -6.73 12.09 -27.23
CA GLY A 456 -7.06 12.38 -25.83
C GLY A 456 -8.56 12.32 -25.51
N GLU A 457 -9.39 12.06 -26.52
CA GLU A 457 -10.85 11.95 -26.38
C GLU A 457 -11.22 10.66 -25.67
N GLU A 458 -12.35 10.67 -24.96
CA GLU A 458 -12.88 9.47 -24.32
C GLU A 458 -13.26 8.45 -25.39
N MET A 459 -12.79 7.21 -25.24
CA MET A 459 -13.16 6.12 -26.13
C MET A 459 -14.54 5.57 -25.77
N ASP A 460 -15.39 5.47 -26.78
CA ASP A 460 -16.67 4.77 -26.65
C ASP A 460 -16.46 3.25 -26.51
N PHE A 461 -17.37 2.57 -25.81
CA PHE A 461 -17.26 1.13 -25.57
C PHE A 461 -17.36 0.30 -26.87
N ILE A 462 -18.17 0.73 -27.86
CA ILE A 462 -18.21 0.08 -29.18
C ILE A 462 -16.89 0.29 -29.92
N GLU A 463 -16.30 1.49 -29.83
CA GLU A 463 -14.98 1.76 -30.40
C GLU A 463 -13.89 0.88 -29.77
N LEU A 464 -13.97 0.67 -28.45
CA LEU A 464 -13.12 -0.27 -27.74
C LEU A 464 -13.31 -1.72 -28.24
N LEU A 465 -14.54 -2.20 -28.38
CA LEU A 465 -14.80 -3.55 -28.91
C LEU A 465 -14.27 -3.72 -30.34
N LYS A 466 -14.47 -2.73 -31.21
CA LYS A 466 -13.87 -2.71 -32.55
C LYS A 466 -12.35 -2.77 -32.49
N SER A 467 -11.74 -2.05 -31.54
CA SER A 467 -10.28 -2.09 -31.34
C SER A 467 -9.79 -3.49 -30.95
N PHE A 468 -10.62 -4.32 -30.31
CA PHE A 468 -10.30 -5.73 -30.01
C PHE A 468 -10.23 -6.62 -31.27
N GLY A 469 -10.53 -6.05 -32.45
CA GLY A 469 -10.66 -6.78 -33.69
C GLY A 469 -11.97 -7.58 -33.77
N LEU A 470 -12.97 -7.21 -32.95
CA LEU A 470 -14.30 -7.81 -33.04
C LEU A 470 -15.04 -7.22 -34.24
N ASP A 471 -15.56 -8.10 -35.09
CA ASP A 471 -16.52 -7.71 -36.11
C ASP A 471 -17.88 -7.47 -35.45
N MET A 472 -18.36 -6.23 -35.52
CA MET A 472 -19.60 -5.87 -34.83
C MET A 472 -20.84 -6.52 -35.45
N ASN A 473 -20.78 -6.95 -36.72
CA ASN A 473 -21.86 -7.75 -37.30
C ASN A 473 -21.93 -9.11 -36.61
N SER A 474 -20.79 -9.79 -36.48
CA SER A 474 -20.69 -11.06 -35.74
C SER A 474 -21.11 -10.92 -34.27
N VAL A 475 -20.82 -9.79 -33.62
CA VAL A 475 -21.27 -9.51 -32.24
C VAL A 475 -22.78 -9.30 -32.17
N ALA A 476 -23.34 -8.51 -33.09
CA ALA A 476 -24.78 -8.31 -33.23
C ALA A 476 -25.53 -9.64 -33.45
N ASP A 477 -25.02 -10.47 -34.37
CA ASP A 477 -25.56 -11.80 -34.65
C ASP A 477 -25.51 -12.72 -33.43
N ALA A 478 -24.38 -12.73 -32.69
CA ALA A 478 -24.23 -13.53 -31.47
C ALA A 478 -25.14 -13.06 -30.32
N LEU A 479 -25.46 -11.77 -30.27
CA LEU A 479 -26.37 -11.19 -29.30
C LEU A 479 -27.85 -11.25 -29.75
N GLY A 480 -28.13 -11.65 -30.99
CA GLY A 480 -29.47 -11.72 -31.55
C GLY A 480 -30.14 -10.35 -31.71
N ILE A 481 -29.35 -9.30 -31.94
CA ILE A 481 -29.81 -7.91 -32.13
C ILE A 481 -29.27 -7.37 -33.45
N ASP A 482 -29.93 -6.37 -34.03
CA ASP A 482 -29.40 -5.73 -35.23
C ASP A 482 -28.24 -4.76 -34.91
N LEU A 483 -27.40 -4.50 -35.92
CA LEU A 483 -26.21 -3.65 -35.79
C LEU A 483 -26.55 -2.21 -35.37
N GLN A 484 -27.70 -1.67 -35.79
CA GLN A 484 -28.08 -0.30 -35.47
C GLN A 484 -28.49 -0.20 -34.00
N THR A 485 -29.24 -1.17 -33.49
CA THR A 485 -29.54 -1.29 -32.07
C THR A 485 -28.26 -1.44 -31.26
N LEU A 486 -27.34 -2.33 -31.66
CA LEU A 486 -26.05 -2.51 -30.97
C LEU A 486 -25.21 -1.23 -30.91
N ASN A 487 -25.12 -0.47 -32.00
CA ASN A 487 -24.36 0.79 -32.04
C ASN A 487 -24.99 1.93 -31.21
N ASN A 488 -26.28 1.83 -30.89
CA ASN A 488 -27.01 2.84 -30.12
C ASN A 488 -27.20 2.46 -28.64
N MET A 489 -26.77 1.26 -28.24
CA MET A 489 -26.83 0.82 -26.84
C MET A 489 -25.87 1.63 -25.98
N ASP A 490 -26.30 1.95 -24.75
CA ASP A 490 -25.39 2.53 -23.78
C ASP A 490 -24.41 1.46 -23.24
N HIS A 491 -23.31 1.94 -22.66
CA HIS A 491 -22.25 1.07 -22.15
C HIS A 491 -22.76 0.07 -21.10
N ALA A 492 -23.69 0.47 -20.22
CA ALA A 492 -24.16 -0.41 -19.15
C ALA A 492 -24.98 -1.58 -19.71
N ASP A 493 -25.86 -1.30 -20.68
CA ASP A 493 -26.68 -2.29 -21.35
C ASP A 493 -25.81 -3.29 -22.14
N LEU A 494 -24.85 -2.78 -22.90
CA LEU A 494 -23.96 -3.60 -23.70
C LEU A 494 -23.05 -4.49 -22.85
N LEU A 495 -22.49 -3.95 -21.76
CA LEU A 495 -21.68 -4.74 -20.83
C LEU A 495 -22.50 -5.83 -20.15
N ASN A 496 -23.75 -5.53 -19.77
CA ASN A 496 -24.66 -6.53 -19.19
C ASN A 496 -24.92 -7.68 -20.18
N LEU A 497 -25.15 -7.39 -21.46
CA LEU A 497 -25.36 -8.41 -22.49
C LEU A 497 -24.13 -9.30 -22.68
N LEU A 498 -22.94 -8.69 -22.76
CA LEU A 498 -21.68 -9.43 -22.96
C LEU A 498 -21.28 -10.25 -21.72
N THR A 499 -21.58 -9.78 -20.51
CA THR A 499 -21.24 -10.48 -19.27
C THR A 499 -22.24 -11.60 -18.94
N GLN A 500 -23.52 -11.47 -19.29
CA GLN A 500 -24.54 -12.49 -19.00
C GLN A 500 -24.35 -13.78 -19.80
N GLN A 501 -23.78 -13.74 -21.01
CA GLN A 501 -23.53 -14.94 -21.82
C GLN A 501 -22.35 -15.81 -21.33
N THR A 502 -21.63 -15.41 -20.27
CA THR A 502 -20.50 -16.16 -19.72
C THR A 502 -20.80 -16.90 -18.41
N SER A 503 -22.09 -17.10 -18.10
CA SER A 503 -22.56 -17.78 -16.86
C SER A 503 -22.57 -19.29 -16.97
#